data_AF-A0A929PK76-F1
#
_entry.id   AF-A0A929PK76-F1
#
_cell.length_a   1.000
_cell.length_b   1.000
_cell.length_c   1.000
_cell.angle_alpha   90.00
_cell.angle_beta   90.00
_cell.angle_gamma   90.00
#
_symmetry.space_group_name_H-M   'P 1'
#
loop_
_entity.id
_entity.type
_entity.pdbx_description
1 polymer ?
#
loop_
_entity_poly.entity_id
_entity_poly.type
_entity_poly.pdbx_seq_one_letter_code
_entity_poly.pdbx_strand_id
1 'polypeptide(L)'
;MFTACKKGFPVDDDGLLITTRSDCYVSSFEILGADYQTVRSKAAVVDTTAQTVNVEVLFGTDLKNLYPQFTLVTDAKLDPKIPGKVDFSDLSNPKQWTVVSGNRKVKKTYTVYLTVQKIN
;
A
#
# COMPACT_ATOMS: atom_id res chain seq x y z
N MET A 1 18.48 -43.58 -2.12
CA MET A 1 17.49 -42.84 -1.30
C MET A 1 18.23 -41.67 -0.66
N PHE A 2 18.03 -40.38 -0.89
CA PHE A 2 17.11 -39.59 -1.72
C PHE A 2 17.90 -38.38 -2.21
N THR A 3 17.96 -38.14 -3.52
CA THR A 3 18.48 -36.88 -4.09
C THR A 3 17.41 -35.81 -3.90
N ALA A 4 17.46 -35.10 -2.76
CA ALA A 4 16.54 -33.99 -2.50
C ALA A 4 16.88 -32.81 -3.43
N CYS A 5 15.89 -32.36 -4.18
CA CYS A 5 16.02 -31.33 -5.20
C CYS A 5 16.21 -29.92 -4.61
N LYS A 6 17.33 -29.29 -4.98
CA LYS A 6 17.52 -27.93 -5.52
C LYS A 6 17.08 -26.67 -4.73
N LYS A 7 18.12 -25.81 -4.56
CA LYS A 7 18.17 -24.32 -4.51
C LYS A 7 17.65 -23.64 -3.24
N GLY A 8 18.60 -23.11 -2.44
CA GLY A 8 18.32 -22.00 -1.53
C GLY A 8 17.91 -20.78 -2.36
N PHE A 9 16.61 -20.51 -2.39
CA PHE A 9 16.09 -19.31 -3.03
C PHE A 9 16.54 -18.09 -2.21
N PRO A 10 16.95 -16.99 -2.85
CA PRO A 10 17.31 -15.78 -2.13
C PRO A 10 16.08 -15.23 -1.40
N VAL A 11 16.29 -14.80 -0.15
CA VAL A 11 15.28 -14.23 0.75
C VAL A 11 15.77 -12.85 1.18
N ASP A 12 14.86 -11.89 1.36
CA ASP A 12 15.19 -10.56 1.87
C ASP A 12 15.13 -10.46 3.40
N ASP A 13 15.45 -9.29 3.95
CA ASP A 13 15.46 -9.04 5.40
C ASP A 13 14.08 -9.22 6.07
N ASP A 14 12.99 -9.23 5.31
CA ASP A 14 11.63 -9.47 5.80
C ASP A 14 11.26 -10.97 5.77
N GLY A 15 12.17 -11.85 5.35
CA GLY A 15 11.88 -13.26 5.19
C GLY A 15 11.09 -13.60 3.92
N LEU A 16 10.94 -12.65 2.98
CA LEU A 16 10.22 -12.85 1.73
C LEU A 16 11.14 -13.33 0.61
N LEU A 17 10.65 -14.27 -0.21
CA LEU A 17 11.37 -14.75 -1.38
C LEU A 17 11.65 -13.59 -2.35
N ILE A 18 12.90 -13.47 -2.78
CA ILE A 18 13.31 -12.58 -3.86
C ILE A 18 13.07 -13.31 -5.17
N THR A 19 12.20 -12.74 -6.02
CA THR A 19 11.83 -13.34 -7.30
C THR A 19 12.49 -12.61 -8.46
N THR A 20 12.21 -13.02 -9.70
CA THR A 20 12.72 -12.31 -10.89
C THR A 20 11.81 -11.17 -11.35
N ARG A 21 10.62 -11.02 -10.75
CA ARG A 21 9.59 -10.06 -11.19
C ARG A 21 10.02 -8.61 -10.92
N SER A 22 10.02 -7.79 -11.97
CA SER A 22 10.34 -6.36 -11.89
C SER A 22 9.12 -5.46 -11.77
N ASP A 23 7.91 -6.01 -11.93
CA ASP A 23 6.69 -5.22 -11.80
C ASP A 23 6.59 -4.62 -10.41
N CYS A 24 6.17 -3.35 -10.38
CA CYS A 24 6.22 -2.53 -9.18
C CYS A 24 5.10 -1.50 -9.25
N TYR A 25 3.93 -1.85 -8.73
CA TYR A 25 2.79 -0.94 -8.67
C TYR A 25 1.78 -1.34 -7.58
N VAL A 26 0.96 -0.37 -7.19
CA VAL A 26 -0.24 -0.56 -6.39
C VAL A 26 -1.39 -0.91 -7.34
N SER A 27 -2.10 -2.02 -7.11
CA SER A 27 -3.25 -2.42 -7.93
C SER A 27 -4.55 -1.81 -7.43
N SER A 28 -4.72 -1.71 -6.12
CA SER A 28 -5.87 -1.06 -5.47
C SER A 28 -5.49 -0.56 -4.08
N PHE A 29 -6.29 0.37 -3.57
CA PHE A 29 -6.13 0.94 -2.25
C PHE A 29 -7.46 0.96 -1.51
N GLU A 30 -7.41 0.51 -0.26
CA GLU A 30 -8.51 0.53 0.70
C GLU A 30 -8.10 1.31 1.94
N ILE A 31 -9.07 1.87 2.64
CA ILE A 31 -8.83 2.51 3.93
C ILE A 31 -10.02 2.25 4.85
N LEU A 32 -9.72 1.70 6.02
CA LEU A 32 -10.72 1.30 6.99
C LEU A 32 -10.70 2.20 8.22
N GLY A 33 -11.86 2.37 8.84
CA GLY A 33 -12.02 3.02 10.13
C GLY A 33 -11.61 2.12 11.30
N ALA A 34 -11.78 2.62 12.52
CA ALA A 34 -11.47 1.89 13.75
C ALA A 34 -12.34 0.63 13.95
N ASP A 35 -13.50 0.57 13.29
CA ASP A 35 -14.43 -0.55 13.23
C ASP A 35 -14.12 -1.54 12.10
N TYR A 36 -13.00 -1.35 11.38
CA TYR A 36 -12.57 -2.14 10.23
C TYR A 36 -13.55 -2.13 9.05
N GLN A 37 -14.44 -1.15 8.98
CA GLN A 37 -15.28 -0.92 7.81
C GLN A 37 -14.65 0.10 6.87
N THR A 38 -14.97 0.00 5.57
CA THR A 38 -14.53 1.00 4.60
C THR A 38 -15.07 2.36 4.98
N VAL A 39 -14.20 3.36 4.95
CA VAL A 39 -14.59 4.76 5.16
C VAL A 39 -14.53 5.56 3.86
N ARG A 40 -14.26 4.90 2.73
CA ARG A 40 -14.20 5.57 1.42
C ARG A 40 -15.61 5.90 0.94
N SER A 41 -15.79 7.11 0.41
CA SER A 41 -17.03 7.51 -0.26
C SER A 41 -17.17 6.89 -1.66
N LYS A 42 -16.04 6.53 -2.29
CA LYS A 42 -15.96 5.94 -3.65
C LYS A 42 -14.66 5.17 -3.84
N ALA A 43 -14.56 4.44 -4.97
CA ALA A 43 -13.33 3.78 -5.42
C ALA A 43 -12.12 4.72 -5.34
N ALA A 44 -11.02 4.28 -4.72
CA ALA A 44 -9.76 5.02 -4.74
C ALA A 44 -9.19 5.00 -6.17
N VAL A 45 -8.62 6.13 -6.60
CA VAL A 45 -8.00 6.25 -7.92
C VAL A 45 -6.50 6.07 -7.76
N VAL A 46 -5.96 5.00 -8.33
CA VAL A 46 -4.53 4.71 -8.34
C VAL A 46 -3.95 5.07 -9.70
N ASP A 47 -3.02 6.03 -9.73
CA ASP A 47 -2.24 6.35 -10.93
C ASP A 47 -0.84 5.74 -10.78
N THR A 48 -0.57 4.70 -11.56
CA THR A 48 0.70 3.96 -11.52
C THR A 48 1.83 4.63 -12.29
N THR A 49 1.51 5.63 -13.11
CA THR A 49 2.48 6.45 -13.85
C THR A 49 2.93 7.62 -12.99
N ALA A 50 1.98 8.41 -12.48
CA ALA A 50 2.24 9.52 -11.55
C ALA A 50 2.62 9.05 -10.14
N GLN A 51 2.37 7.77 -9.81
CA GLN A 51 2.62 7.18 -8.49
C GLN A 51 1.83 7.91 -7.40
N THR A 52 0.54 8.07 -7.65
CA THR A 52 -0.38 8.70 -6.70
C THR A 52 -1.55 7.79 -6.39
N VAL A 53 -2.07 7.92 -5.18
CA VAL A 53 -3.34 7.32 -4.75
C VAL A 53 -4.21 8.44 -4.25
N ASN A 54 -5.37 8.63 -4.88
CA ASN A 54 -6.35 9.62 -4.47
C ASN A 54 -7.53 8.90 -3.83
N VAL A 55 -7.79 9.18 -2.56
CA VAL A 55 -8.89 8.59 -1.80
C VAL A 55 -9.76 9.68 -1.19
N GLU A 56 -11.06 9.52 -1.34
CA GLU A 56 -12.05 10.37 -0.67
C GLU A 56 -12.76 9.53 0.41
N VAL A 57 -12.83 10.07 1.62
CA VAL A 57 -13.49 9.43 2.76
C VAL A 57 -14.81 10.12 3.10
N LEU A 58 -15.72 9.38 3.72
CA LEU A 58 -17.02 9.87 4.19
C LEU A 58 -16.84 11.03 5.17
N PHE A 59 -17.77 11.99 5.14
CA PHE A 59 -17.80 13.07 6.12
C PHE A 59 -17.91 12.51 7.55
N GLY A 60 -17.20 13.11 8.50
CA GLY A 60 -17.20 12.67 9.91
C GLY A 60 -16.25 11.50 10.21
N THR A 61 -15.51 10.99 9.22
CA THR A 61 -14.47 9.97 9.44
C THR A 61 -13.40 10.46 10.42
N ASP A 62 -13.05 9.65 11.42
CA ASP A 62 -11.90 9.92 12.30
C ASP A 62 -10.58 9.69 11.54
N LEU A 63 -9.95 10.78 11.13
CA LEU A 63 -8.73 10.74 10.32
C LEU A 63 -7.49 10.31 11.08
N LYS A 64 -7.52 10.27 12.42
CA LYS A 64 -6.34 9.91 13.22
C LYS A 64 -6.14 8.41 13.37
N ASN A 65 -7.20 7.63 13.11
CA ASN A 65 -7.27 6.20 13.43
C ASN A 65 -7.65 5.36 12.21
N LEU A 66 -6.93 5.52 11.11
CA LEU A 66 -7.23 4.83 9.85
C LEU A 66 -6.30 3.65 9.59
N TYR A 67 -6.82 2.60 8.96
CA TYR A 67 -6.04 1.44 8.53
C TYR A 67 -5.93 1.46 6.99
N PRO A 68 -4.87 2.06 6.42
CA PRO A 68 -4.63 2.00 4.98
C PRO A 68 -4.21 0.59 4.57
N GLN A 69 -4.75 0.13 3.45
CA GLN A 69 -4.50 -1.22 2.91
C GLN A 69 -4.16 -1.11 1.43
N PHE A 70 -2.94 -1.49 1.10
CA PHE A 70 -2.46 -1.56 -0.27
C PHE A 70 -2.61 -2.98 -0.80
N THR A 71 -3.25 -3.14 -1.95
CA THR A 71 -3.06 -4.32 -2.77
C THR A 71 -1.93 -4.02 -3.75
N LEU A 72 -0.91 -4.87 -3.76
CA LEU A 72 0.27 -4.71 -4.60
C LEU A 72 0.26 -5.75 -5.73
N VAL A 73 1.03 -5.48 -6.77
CA VAL A 73 1.38 -6.52 -7.74
C VAL A 73 2.07 -7.71 -7.05
N THR A 74 1.91 -8.90 -7.61
CA THR A 74 2.48 -10.15 -7.10
C THR A 74 3.97 -10.02 -6.75
N ASP A 75 4.35 -10.56 -5.58
CA ASP A 75 5.70 -10.54 -4.97
C ASP A 75 6.27 -9.17 -4.58
N ALA A 76 5.57 -8.08 -4.88
CA ALA A 76 5.97 -6.77 -4.38
C ALA A 76 5.68 -6.66 -2.87
N LYS A 77 6.42 -5.78 -2.20
CA LYS A 77 6.22 -5.44 -0.79
C LYS A 77 6.14 -3.93 -0.59
N LEU A 78 5.59 -3.52 0.55
CA LEU A 78 5.57 -2.13 0.98
C LEU A 78 6.72 -1.86 1.94
N ASP A 79 7.36 -0.70 1.80
CA ASP A 79 8.42 -0.20 2.67
C ASP A 79 8.23 1.32 2.94
N PRO A 80 8.02 1.75 4.20
CA PRO A 80 7.87 0.90 5.38
C PRO A 80 6.59 0.06 5.32
N LYS A 81 6.55 -1.03 6.09
CA LYS A 81 5.29 -1.73 6.40
C LYS A 81 4.35 -0.79 7.16
N ILE A 82 3.05 -1.08 7.10
CA ILE A 82 2.04 -0.38 7.91
C ILE A 82 1.77 -1.25 9.14
N PRO A 83 2.30 -0.91 10.33
CA PRO A 83 2.17 -1.75 11.52
C PRO A 83 0.77 -1.67 12.18
N GLY A 84 -0.07 -0.71 11.77
CA GLY A 84 -1.37 -0.49 12.36
C GLY A 84 -2.03 0.79 11.86
N LYS A 85 -2.66 1.53 12.78
CA LYS A 85 -3.34 2.79 12.48
C LYS A 85 -2.36 3.86 12.00
N VAL A 86 -2.84 4.72 11.11
CA VAL A 86 -2.10 5.85 10.53
C VAL A 86 -2.96 7.11 10.66
N ASP A 87 -2.33 8.21 11.04
CA ASP A 87 -2.95 9.53 11.15
C ASP A 87 -2.87 10.29 9.82
N PHE A 88 -4.03 10.55 9.22
CA PHE A 88 -4.23 11.37 8.01
C PHE A 88 -4.91 12.72 8.30
N SER A 89 -4.95 13.17 9.56
CA SER A 89 -5.62 14.43 9.93
C SER A 89 -4.96 15.67 9.33
N ASP A 90 -3.67 15.60 8.98
CA ASP A 90 -2.98 16.65 8.22
C ASP A 90 -3.10 16.41 6.70
N LEU A 91 -4.16 16.95 6.11
CA LEU A 91 -4.45 16.81 4.67
C LEU A 91 -3.47 17.59 3.78
N SER A 92 -2.68 18.51 4.33
CA SER A 92 -1.70 19.28 3.56
C SER A 92 -0.39 18.52 3.37
N ASN A 93 -0.15 17.49 4.19
CA ASN A 93 1.06 16.67 4.18
C ASN A 93 0.69 15.20 3.85
N PRO A 94 0.53 14.86 2.56
CA PRO A 94 0.13 13.53 2.14
C PRO A 94 1.16 12.48 2.56
N LYS A 95 0.68 11.26 2.83
CA LYS A 95 1.54 10.16 3.27
C LYS A 95 2.17 9.46 2.08
N GLN A 96 3.36 8.89 2.28
CA GLN A 96 4.11 8.21 1.23
C GLN A 96 4.51 6.80 1.66
N TRP A 97 4.45 5.86 0.72
CA TRP A 97 4.98 4.52 0.90
C TRP A 97 5.68 4.05 -0.37
N THR A 98 6.75 3.28 -0.20
CA THR A 98 7.50 2.72 -1.33
C THR A 98 7.03 1.31 -1.62
N VAL A 99 6.58 1.06 -2.85
CA VAL A 99 6.42 -0.29 -3.37
C VAL A 99 7.78 -0.76 -3.85
N VAL A 100 8.18 -1.96 -3.44
CA VAL A 100 9.43 -2.61 -3.84
C VAL A 100 9.08 -3.87 -4.61
N SER A 101 9.56 -4.00 -5.85
CA SER A 101 9.29 -5.14 -6.73
C SER A 101 9.76 -6.48 -6.16
N GLY A 102 9.26 -7.60 -6.70
CA GLY A 102 9.68 -8.96 -6.34
C GLY A 102 11.19 -9.19 -6.41
N ASN A 103 11.85 -8.61 -7.40
CA ASN A 103 13.31 -8.68 -7.56
C ASN A 103 14.12 -7.69 -6.72
N ARG A 104 13.45 -6.85 -5.92
CA ARG A 104 14.03 -5.81 -5.04
C ARG A 104 14.87 -4.74 -5.72
N LYS A 105 14.85 -4.67 -7.06
CA LYS A 105 15.63 -3.69 -7.86
C LYS A 105 14.82 -2.48 -8.30
N VAL A 106 13.49 -2.61 -8.40
CA VAL A 106 12.60 -1.51 -8.77
C VAL A 106 11.89 -1.04 -7.51
N LYS A 107 11.90 0.27 -7.29
CA LYS A 107 11.22 0.93 -6.18
C LYS A 107 10.40 2.09 -6.74
N LYS A 108 9.14 2.20 -6.32
CA LYS A 108 8.26 3.32 -6.68
C LYS A 108 7.58 3.87 -5.44
N THR A 109 7.77 5.15 -5.16
CA THR A 109 7.16 5.83 -4.02
C THR A 109 5.81 6.37 -4.43
N TYR A 110 4.75 5.87 -3.79
CA TYR A 110 3.38 6.33 -3.99
C TYR A 110 3.02 7.38 -2.95
N THR A 111 2.47 8.50 -3.42
CA THR A 111 1.91 9.55 -2.55
C THR A 111 0.41 9.37 -2.42
N VAL A 112 -0.09 9.23 -1.20
CA VAL A 112 -1.50 9.05 -0.85
C VAL A 112 -2.10 10.39 -0.44
N TYR A 113 -2.99 10.91 -1.28
CA TYR A 113 -3.79 12.08 -1.02
C TYR A 113 -5.15 11.66 -0.49
N LEU A 114 -5.50 12.17 0.69
CA LEU A 114 -6.80 11.96 1.30
C LEU A 114 -7.62 13.25 1.24
N THR A 115 -8.88 13.14 0.84
CA THR A 115 -9.85 14.23 0.93
C THR A 115 -11.09 13.78 1.68
N VAL A 116 -11.82 14.71 2.29
CA VAL A 116 -13.10 14.43 2.94
C VAL A 116 -14.23 14.82 1.99
N GLN A 117 -15.24 13.96 1.89
CA GLN A 117 -16.46 14.23 1.14
C GLN A 117 -17.09 15.54 1.62
N LYS A 118 -17.44 16.41 0.67
CA LYS A 118 -18.18 17.64 0.96
C LYS A 118 -19.68 17.31 1.11
N ILE A 119 -20.30 17.86 2.16
CA ILE A 119 -21.76 17.89 2.27
C ILE A 119 -22.22 19.14 1.52
N ASN A 120 -23.11 18.95 0.54
CA ASN A 120 -23.81 20.04 -0.14
C ASN A 120 -25.06 20.45 0.64
#